data_AF-A0A7S4EAY4-F1
#
_entry.id   AF-A0A7S4EAY4-F1
#
_cell.length_a   1.000
_cell.length_b   1.000
_cell.length_c   1.000
_cell.angle_alpha   90.00
_cell.angle_beta   90.00
_cell.angle_gamma   90.00
#
_symmetry.space_group_name_H-M   'P 1'
#
loop_
_entity.id
_entity.type
_entity.pdbx_description
1 polymer ?
#
loop_
_entity_poly.entity_id
_entity_poly.type
_entity_poly.pdbx_seq_one_letter_code
_entity_poly.pdbx_strand_id
1 'polypeptide(L)'
;MAATLSTRRHRRSPLHRHRESARRCRFVKGVVDSEDLPLSISREKSQDKRLLAKIQDVVVRKLLRYLQDQAKKDRDKYLKWYQEFNMFLKEGACHDASRRTEVAKLLYFDSSKEGGLTSLDEYVGRDASDDEKIYYLHAPTRELALASPYYEQFKKNKRECLFVYNAIDDFVMSNLREHNGRQIVTAEAADFGSTDEKEEEKEDKAPSADALSTADSDKLKAWLLATLPERLESVEATDKLVSSPAVVVDAESGAMRRMMAMVAQQADGGALPPLPPQKLRLNVSHPVVVALAQASTKDEARATAAAHQLLDNAIVAAGLMDDPRTMLPRLNKLLELALKVESQPVETEPLSRTEALEKGEARKEAAEAMDK
;
A
#
# COMPACT_ATOMS: atom_id res chain seq x y z
N MET A 1 18.43 22.56 3.10
CA MET A 1 19.63 23.33 2.72
C MET A 1 20.24 23.97 3.95
N ALA A 2 21.43 23.51 4.35
CA ALA A 2 22.31 24.31 5.19
C ALA A 2 23.17 25.15 4.23
N ALA A 3 22.57 26.19 3.65
CA ALA A 3 23.30 27.16 2.85
C ALA A 3 23.81 28.25 3.80
N THR A 4 25.13 28.30 3.99
CA THR A 4 25.76 29.44 4.65
C THR A 4 25.84 30.55 3.61
N LEU A 5 25.04 31.61 3.81
CA LEU A 5 25.09 32.82 2.99
C LEU A 5 26.24 33.70 3.50
N SER A 6 27.11 34.14 2.60
CA SER A 6 28.25 34.99 2.91
C SER A 6 28.36 36.07 1.84
N THR A 7 28.30 37.35 2.22
CA THR A 7 28.52 38.49 1.31
C THR A 7 29.99 38.93 1.34
N ARG A 8 30.52 39.41 0.21
CA ARG A 8 31.93 39.85 0.11
C ARG A 8 32.04 41.37 0.04
N ARG A 9 32.24 42.01 1.20
CA ARG A 9 33.23 43.08 1.42
C ARG A 9 33.45 43.30 2.93
N HIS A 10 34.66 42.99 3.37
CA HIS A 10 35.30 43.23 4.67
C HIS A 10 34.89 42.53 5.98
N ARG A 11 33.78 41.77 6.09
CA ARG A 11 33.64 40.79 7.19
C ARG A 11 32.86 39.57 6.73
N ARG A 12 33.52 38.40 6.72
CA ARG A 12 32.87 37.09 6.51
C ARG A 12 32.11 36.72 7.79
N SER A 13 30.90 37.23 7.94
CA SER A 13 30.00 36.87 9.05
C SER A 13 29.08 35.74 8.60
N PRO A 14 29.11 34.55 9.22
CA PRO A 14 28.17 33.48 8.88
C PRO A 14 26.74 33.89 9.28
N LEU A 15 25.84 34.00 8.31
CA LEU A 15 24.41 34.19 8.59
C LEU A 15 23.77 32.86 9.02
N HIS A 16 23.06 32.88 10.16
CA HIS A 16 22.51 31.71 10.86
C HIS A 16 21.51 30.86 10.06
N ARG A 17 21.52 29.55 10.33
CA ARG A 17 20.67 28.49 9.76
C ARG A 17 19.17 28.85 9.81
N HIS A 18 18.53 28.96 8.64
CA HIS A 18 17.08 29.01 8.50
C HIS A 18 16.54 27.57 8.60
N ARG A 19 15.80 27.25 9.67
CA ARG A 19 15.46 25.85 10.02
C ARG A 19 14.10 25.37 9.50
N GLU A 20 13.24 26.27 8.99
CA GLU A 20 11.84 25.93 8.72
C GLU A 20 11.47 25.65 7.25
N SER A 21 12.17 26.19 6.26
CA SER A 21 11.62 26.21 4.88
C SER A 21 12.36 25.32 3.87
N ALA A 22 13.40 24.58 4.30
CA ALA A 22 14.23 23.73 3.44
C ALA A 22 14.23 22.26 3.86
N ARG A 23 13.04 21.69 4.15
CA ARG A 23 12.89 20.27 4.54
C ARG A 23 13.32 19.29 3.42
N ARG A 24 13.09 19.63 2.14
CA ARG A 24 13.25 18.74 0.97
C ARG A 24 14.68 18.48 0.44
N CYS A 25 15.65 19.36 0.71
CA CYS A 25 17.03 19.20 0.24
C CYS A 25 18.01 19.48 1.38
N ARG A 26 17.79 18.84 2.54
CA ARG A 26 18.65 19.01 3.72
C ARG A 26 20.04 18.43 3.54
N PHE A 27 20.16 17.41 2.70
CA PHE A 27 21.43 16.77 2.38
C PHE A 27 22.37 17.66 1.54
N VAL A 28 21.82 18.63 0.79
CA VAL A 28 22.61 19.52 -0.07
C VAL A 28 23.32 20.58 0.78
N LYS A 29 24.65 20.59 0.65
CA LYS A 29 25.56 21.59 1.23
C LYS A 29 26.12 22.46 0.11
N GLY A 30 26.21 23.76 0.34
CA GLY A 30 26.72 24.71 -0.63
C GLY A 30 26.81 26.13 -0.09
N VAL A 31 27.39 27.02 -0.89
CA VAL A 31 27.50 28.45 -0.62
C VAL A 31 26.71 29.19 -1.69
N VAL A 32 25.89 30.16 -1.26
CA VAL A 32 25.19 31.08 -2.16
C VAL A 32 25.75 32.46 -1.90
N ASP A 33 26.37 33.03 -2.92
CA ASP A 33 26.83 34.42 -2.94
C ASP A 33 25.82 35.23 -3.78
N SER A 34 25.33 36.33 -3.22
CA SER A 34 24.33 37.19 -3.87
C SER A 34 24.61 38.65 -3.52
N GLU A 35 24.67 39.48 -4.56
CA GLU A 35 24.92 40.92 -4.45
C GLU A 35 23.69 41.69 -3.95
N ASP A 36 22.50 41.11 -4.13
CA ASP A 36 21.21 41.73 -3.81
C ASP A 36 20.75 41.48 -2.37
N LEU A 37 21.54 40.76 -1.56
CA LEU A 37 21.19 40.49 -0.16
C LEU A 37 21.61 41.65 0.75
N PRO A 38 20.66 42.28 1.49
CA PRO A 38 21.01 43.31 2.45
C PRO A 38 21.89 42.72 3.57
N LEU A 39 22.86 43.50 4.04
CA LEU A 39 23.80 43.08 5.10
C LEU A 39 23.09 42.73 6.43
N SER A 40 21.88 43.28 6.65
CA SER A 40 21.03 43.03 7.81
C SER A 40 19.70 42.38 7.40
N ILE A 41 19.75 41.07 7.14
CA ILE A 41 18.54 40.26 6.94
C ILE A 41 17.82 40.11 8.29
N SER A 42 16.60 40.61 8.37
CA SER A 42 15.72 40.34 9.52
C SER A 42 14.75 39.23 9.18
N ARG A 43 14.58 38.28 10.11
CA ARG A 43 13.60 37.18 9.99
C ARG A 43 12.14 37.65 10.07
N GLU A 44 11.93 38.93 10.35
CA GLU A 44 10.59 39.53 10.50
C GLU A 44 10.19 40.33 9.26
N LYS A 45 11.16 40.85 8.49
CA LYS A 45 10.89 41.67 7.31
C LYS A 45 10.38 40.81 6.15
N SER A 46 9.17 41.12 5.68
CA SER A 46 8.50 40.40 4.58
C SER A 46 9.28 40.49 3.25
N GLN A 47 9.99 41.58 2.99
CA GLN A 47 10.81 41.75 1.79
C GLN A 47 11.99 40.76 1.75
N ASP A 48 12.71 40.61 2.86
CA ASP A 48 13.80 39.65 3.00
C ASP A 48 13.30 38.20 2.81
N LYS A 49 12.10 37.89 3.34
CA LYS A 49 11.45 36.58 3.13
C LYS A 49 11.15 36.31 1.65
N ARG A 50 10.67 37.30 0.89
CA ARG A 50 10.39 37.15 -0.55
C ARG A 50 11.66 36.94 -1.37
N LEU A 51 12.74 37.68 -1.06
CA LEU A 51 14.03 37.52 -1.72
C LEU A 51 14.62 36.12 -1.46
N LEU A 52 14.61 35.68 -0.19
CA LEU A 52 15.08 34.34 0.19
C LEU A 52 14.28 33.22 -0.50
N ALA A 53 12.97 33.37 -0.64
CA ALA A 53 12.12 32.42 -1.35
C ALA A 53 12.49 32.31 -2.84
N LYS A 54 12.78 33.44 -3.51
CA LYS A 54 13.23 33.45 -4.92
C LYS A 54 14.58 32.76 -5.09
N ILE A 55 15.54 33.06 -4.22
CA ILE A 55 16.87 32.42 -4.23
C ILE A 55 16.71 30.91 -4.03
N GLN A 56 15.87 30.50 -3.07
CA GLN A 56 15.57 29.09 -2.82
C GLN A 56 14.98 28.40 -4.06
N ASP A 57 14.02 29.03 -4.74
CA ASP A 57 13.40 28.47 -5.93
C ASP A 57 14.42 28.24 -7.06
N VAL A 58 15.27 29.22 -7.35
CA VAL A 58 16.33 29.11 -8.36
C VAL A 58 17.30 27.97 -8.03
N VAL A 59 17.69 27.86 -6.76
CA VAL A 59 18.63 26.83 -6.32
C VAL A 59 18.03 25.43 -6.42
N VAL A 60 16.78 25.24 -5.99
CA VAL A 60 16.07 23.96 -6.12
C VAL A 60 15.92 23.59 -7.60
N ARG A 61 15.52 24.52 -8.45
CA ARG A 61 15.37 24.29 -9.89
C ARG A 61 16.69 23.87 -10.55
N LYS A 62 17.80 24.54 -10.20
CA LYS A 62 19.15 24.17 -10.69
C LYS A 62 19.57 22.78 -10.22
N LEU A 63 19.26 22.43 -8.96
CA LEU A 63 19.54 21.12 -8.40
C LEU A 63 18.76 20.02 -9.13
N LEU A 64 17.45 20.20 -9.33
CA LEU A 64 16.61 19.20 -10.01
C LEU A 64 17.09 18.98 -11.45
N ARG A 65 17.42 20.06 -12.17
CA ARG A 65 18.02 19.96 -13.52
C ARG A 65 19.35 19.21 -13.51
N TYR A 66 20.23 19.53 -12.55
CA TYR A 66 21.50 18.81 -12.40
C TYR A 66 21.29 17.31 -12.17
N LEU A 67 20.35 16.94 -11.29
CA LEU A 67 20.03 15.52 -11.03
C LEU A 67 19.47 14.83 -12.27
N GLN A 68 18.60 15.50 -13.04
CA GLN A 68 18.07 14.98 -14.30
C GLN A 68 19.20 14.77 -15.32
N ASP A 69 20.15 15.69 -15.42
CA ASP A 69 21.31 15.56 -16.29
C ASP A 69 22.23 14.40 -15.86
N GLN A 70 22.44 14.22 -14.55
CA GLN A 70 23.22 13.08 -14.04
C GLN A 70 22.53 11.76 -14.35
N ALA A 71 21.20 11.68 -14.15
CA ALA A 71 20.42 10.48 -14.47
C ALA A 71 20.54 10.07 -15.95
N LYS A 72 20.65 11.05 -16.86
CA LYS A 72 20.84 10.81 -18.30
C LYS A 72 22.28 10.49 -18.69
N LYS A 73 23.27 11.12 -18.04
CA LYS A 73 24.69 10.98 -18.39
C LYS A 73 25.31 9.70 -17.85
N ASP A 74 24.97 9.32 -16.62
CA ASP A 74 25.56 8.20 -15.91
C ASP A 74 24.49 7.58 -14.98
N ARG A 75 23.72 6.66 -15.57
CA ARG A 75 22.59 6.00 -14.90
C ARG A 75 23.04 5.27 -13.64
N ASP A 76 24.11 4.48 -13.72
CA ASP A 76 24.55 3.64 -12.61
C ASP A 76 24.99 4.48 -11.40
N LYS A 77 25.71 5.58 -11.66
CA LYS A 77 26.08 6.52 -10.61
C LYS A 77 24.84 7.21 -10.01
N TYR A 78 23.87 7.58 -10.84
CA TYR A 78 22.63 8.16 -10.36
C TYR A 78 21.84 7.17 -9.51
N LEU A 79 21.73 5.89 -9.91
CA LEU A 79 21.01 4.87 -9.15
C LEU A 79 21.65 4.59 -7.79
N LYS A 80 22.99 4.57 -7.71
CA LYS A 80 23.71 4.50 -6.41
C LYS A 80 23.36 5.68 -5.50
N TRP A 81 23.37 6.89 -6.04
CA TRP A 81 22.94 8.08 -5.31
C TRP A 81 21.45 8.00 -4.93
N TYR A 82 20.60 7.50 -5.83
CA TYR A 82 19.17 7.37 -5.61
C TYR A 82 18.86 6.41 -4.45
N GLN A 83 19.58 5.30 -4.32
CA GLN A 83 19.40 4.37 -3.19
C GLN A 83 19.58 5.05 -1.83
N GLU A 84 20.50 6.00 -1.70
CA GLU A 84 20.74 6.73 -0.45
C GLU A 84 19.76 7.91 -0.25
N PHE A 85 19.38 8.61 -1.32
CA PHE A 85 18.68 9.90 -1.24
C PHE A 85 17.23 9.90 -1.76
N ASN A 86 16.70 8.76 -2.24
CA ASN A 86 15.35 8.68 -2.81
C ASN A 86 14.26 9.16 -1.85
N MET A 87 14.43 8.95 -0.54
CA MET A 87 13.47 9.37 0.48
C MET A 87 13.19 10.89 0.42
N PHE A 88 14.22 11.70 0.17
CA PHE A 88 14.07 13.15 0.06
C PHE A 88 13.33 13.58 -1.22
N LEU A 89 13.54 12.84 -2.32
CA LEU A 89 12.81 13.08 -3.56
C LEU A 89 11.32 12.72 -3.40
N LYS A 90 11.05 11.57 -2.78
CA LYS A 90 9.70 11.09 -2.47
C LYS A 90 8.94 12.06 -1.57
N GLU A 91 9.56 12.50 -0.47
CA GLU A 91 8.99 13.57 0.38
C GLU A 91 8.72 14.85 -0.42
N GLY A 92 9.63 15.20 -1.33
CA GLY A 92 9.51 16.34 -2.24
C GLY A 92 8.30 16.25 -3.16
N ALA A 93 8.01 15.07 -3.73
CA ALA A 93 6.86 14.84 -4.60
C ALA A 93 5.52 15.05 -3.88
N CYS A 94 5.44 14.66 -2.61
CA CYS A 94 4.23 14.81 -1.80
C CYS A 94 4.00 16.27 -1.36
N HIS A 95 5.04 16.95 -0.87
CA HIS A 95 4.89 18.28 -0.25
C HIS A 95 4.99 19.46 -1.23
N ASP A 96 5.54 19.27 -2.43
CA ASP A 96 5.76 20.34 -3.41
C ASP A 96 4.88 20.22 -4.65
N ALA A 97 3.64 20.69 -4.57
CA ALA A 97 2.76 20.67 -5.73
C ALA A 97 3.34 21.42 -6.95
N SER A 98 4.10 22.51 -6.72
CA SER A 98 4.65 23.36 -7.79
C SER A 98 5.76 22.70 -8.60
N ARG A 99 6.47 21.73 -8.01
CA ARG A 99 7.62 21.04 -8.63
C ARG A 99 7.42 19.53 -8.73
N ARG A 100 6.22 19.05 -8.42
CA ARG A 100 5.89 17.63 -8.38
C ARG A 100 6.23 16.93 -9.70
N THR A 101 5.91 17.55 -10.82
CA THR A 101 6.19 17.04 -12.17
C THR A 101 7.69 16.97 -12.48
N GLU A 102 8.50 17.91 -12.00
CA GLU A 102 9.95 17.87 -12.15
C GLU A 102 10.60 16.79 -11.29
N VAL A 103 10.06 16.59 -10.08
CA VAL A 103 10.53 15.55 -9.15
C VAL A 103 10.11 14.16 -9.61
N ALA A 104 8.92 14.00 -10.21
CA ALA A 104 8.42 12.73 -10.73
C ALA A 104 9.40 12.09 -11.73
N LYS A 105 10.04 12.91 -12.58
CA LYS A 105 11.05 12.48 -13.56
C LYS A 105 12.33 11.91 -12.93
N LEU A 106 12.56 12.17 -11.65
CA LEU A 106 13.72 11.68 -10.89
C LEU A 106 13.40 10.42 -10.08
N LEU A 107 12.15 9.96 -10.08
CA LEU A 107 11.71 8.79 -9.34
C LEU A 107 11.93 7.52 -10.15
N TYR A 108 12.34 6.47 -9.44
CA TYR A 108 12.65 5.17 -9.99
C TYR A 108 11.99 4.09 -9.14
N PHE A 109 11.36 3.13 -9.80
CA PHE A 109 10.58 2.06 -9.18
C PHE A 109 10.95 0.72 -9.81
N ASP A 110 10.68 -0.39 -9.13
CA ASP A 110 10.80 -1.68 -9.78
C ASP A 110 9.61 -1.89 -10.74
N SER A 111 9.79 -2.76 -11.73
CA SER A 111 8.76 -3.07 -12.71
C SER A 111 8.54 -4.57 -12.79
N SER A 112 7.33 -4.94 -13.23
CA SER A 112 7.01 -6.33 -13.57
C SER A 112 7.93 -6.91 -14.64
N LYS A 113 8.45 -6.07 -15.54
CA LYS A 113 9.51 -6.46 -16.48
C LYS A 113 10.85 -6.54 -15.75
N GLU A 114 11.57 -7.64 -15.94
CA GLU A 114 12.92 -7.80 -15.41
C GLU A 114 13.87 -6.79 -16.06
N GLY A 115 14.67 -6.10 -15.25
CA GLY A 115 15.54 -5.01 -15.74
C GLY A 115 16.02 -4.02 -14.67
N GLY A 116 15.65 -4.22 -13.41
CA GLY A 116 15.99 -3.32 -12.31
C GLY A 116 15.10 -2.06 -12.28
N LEU A 117 15.57 -1.04 -11.58
CA LEU A 117 14.81 0.19 -11.38
C LEU A 117 14.55 0.93 -12.70
N THR A 118 13.29 1.27 -12.96
CA THR A 118 12.83 2.06 -14.11
C THR A 118 12.27 3.40 -13.68
N SER A 119 12.44 4.43 -14.51
CA SER A 119 11.74 5.71 -14.31
C SER A 119 10.31 5.67 -14.86
N LEU A 120 9.49 6.65 -14.47
CA LEU A 120 8.14 6.84 -15.03
C LEU A 120 8.19 7.19 -16.53
N ASP A 121 9.18 7.97 -16.98
CA ASP A 121 9.36 8.30 -18.39
C ASP A 121 9.68 7.04 -19.21
N GLU A 122 10.50 6.14 -18.65
CA GLU A 122 10.85 4.87 -19.29
C GLU A 122 9.67 3.89 -19.37
N TYR A 123 8.84 3.85 -18.32
CA TYR A 123 7.58 3.10 -18.35
C TYR A 123 6.69 3.60 -19.49
N VAL A 124 6.47 4.92 -19.57
CA VAL A 124 5.63 5.55 -20.61
C VAL A 124 6.21 5.30 -22.01
N GLY A 125 7.53 5.34 -22.16
CA GLY A 125 8.18 5.09 -23.45
C GLY A 125 8.13 3.64 -23.93
N ARG A 126 7.99 2.66 -23.02
CA ARG A 126 7.83 1.24 -23.37
C ARG A 126 6.38 0.82 -23.60
N ASP A 127 5.45 1.59 -23.07
CA ASP A 127 4.05 1.26 -23.14
C ASP A 127 3.46 1.70 -24.48
N ALA A 128 3.38 0.73 -25.38
CA ALA A 128 2.79 0.85 -26.71
C ALA A 128 1.25 0.83 -26.68
N SER A 129 0.62 0.69 -25.51
CA SER A 129 -0.84 0.70 -25.41
C SER A 129 -1.38 2.13 -25.52
N ASP A 130 -2.57 2.25 -26.11
CA ASP A 130 -3.35 3.49 -26.22
C ASP A 130 -3.97 3.90 -24.87
N ASP A 131 -3.72 3.12 -23.82
CA ASP A 131 -4.21 3.40 -22.49
C ASP A 131 -3.40 4.52 -21.85
N GLU A 132 -4.07 5.65 -21.60
CA GLU A 132 -3.54 6.82 -20.92
C GLU A 132 -3.33 6.57 -19.40
N LYS A 133 -2.89 5.37 -19.00
CA LYS A 133 -2.76 4.96 -17.58
C LYS A 133 -1.40 4.33 -17.27
N ILE A 134 -0.85 4.69 -16.11
CA ILE A 134 0.34 4.09 -15.50
C ILE A 134 -0.13 3.29 -14.30
N TYR A 135 0.15 2.00 -14.29
CA TYR A 135 -0.32 1.12 -13.23
C TYR A 135 0.79 0.82 -12.22
N TYR A 136 0.43 0.79 -10.93
CA TYR A 136 1.35 0.40 -9.87
C TYR A 136 0.68 -0.47 -8.81
N LEU A 137 1.46 -1.34 -8.17
CA LEU A 137 1.04 -2.23 -7.08
C LEU A 137 1.96 -2.05 -5.88
N HIS A 138 1.36 -1.84 -4.72
CA HIS A 138 2.08 -1.84 -3.45
C HIS A 138 2.19 -3.27 -2.88
N ALA A 139 3.41 -3.77 -2.68
CA ALA A 139 3.65 -5.03 -1.97
C ALA A 139 5.00 -4.96 -1.25
N PRO A 140 5.22 -5.63 -0.09
CA PRO A 140 6.48 -5.49 0.66
C PRO A 140 7.73 -6.00 -0.05
N THR A 141 7.60 -7.02 -0.91
CA THR A 141 8.70 -7.60 -1.67
C THR A 141 8.25 -7.90 -3.10
N ARG A 142 9.23 -8.13 -3.99
CA ARG A 142 8.96 -8.45 -5.39
C ARG A 142 8.20 -9.77 -5.54
N GLU A 143 8.55 -10.78 -4.74
CA GLU A 143 7.90 -12.08 -4.77
C GLU A 143 6.43 -11.96 -4.39
N LEU A 144 6.12 -11.16 -3.38
CA LEU A 144 4.74 -10.89 -2.95
C LEU A 144 3.97 -10.09 -4.01
N ALA A 145 4.62 -9.15 -4.70
CA ALA A 145 4.00 -8.41 -5.80
C ALA A 145 3.60 -9.36 -6.95
N LEU A 146 4.50 -10.26 -7.33
CA LEU A 146 4.25 -11.24 -8.39
C LEU A 146 3.21 -12.29 -8.04
N ALA A 147 3.10 -12.65 -6.76
CA ALA A 147 2.10 -13.60 -6.24
C ALA A 147 0.75 -12.92 -5.94
N SER A 148 0.65 -11.60 -6.08
CA SER A 148 -0.56 -10.85 -5.73
C SER A 148 -1.72 -11.16 -6.69
N PRO A 149 -2.96 -11.35 -6.17
CA PRO A 149 -4.15 -11.49 -7.01
C PRO A 149 -4.34 -10.31 -7.96
N TYR A 150 -3.96 -9.10 -7.53
CA TYR A 150 -4.09 -7.87 -8.33
C TYR A 150 -3.13 -7.83 -9.52
N TYR A 151 -2.06 -8.63 -9.51
CA TYR A 151 -1.09 -8.70 -10.61
C TYR A 151 -1.46 -9.74 -11.68
N GLU A 152 -2.36 -10.69 -11.39
CA GLU A 152 -2.71 -11.78 -12.31
C GLU A 152 -3.20 -11.27 -13.67
N GLN A 153 -4.04 -10.23 -13.68
CA GLN A 153 -4.59 -9.64 -14.90
C GLN A 153 -3.52 -8.92 -15.74
N PHE A 154 -2.57 -8.26 -15.08
CA PHE A 154 -1.43 -7.62 -15.76
C PHE A 154 -0.56 -8.66 -16.45
N LYS A 155 -0.29 -9.78 -15.78
CA LYS A 155 0.45 -10.89 -16.34
C LYS A 155 -0.26 -11.51 -17.55
N LYS A 156 -1.58 -11.71 -17.45
CA LYS A 156 -2.42 -12.25 -18.53
C LYS A 156 -2.44 -11.33 -19.77
N ASN A 157 -2.63 -10.04 -19.54
CA ASN A 157 -2.71 -9.04 -20.61
C ASN A 157 -1.32 -8.55 -21.08
N LYS A 158 -0.23 -9.13 -20.55
CA LYS A 158 1.17 -8.73 -20.82
C LYS A 158 1.40 -7.23 -20.61
N ARG A 159 0.70 -6.64 -19.64
CA ARG A 159 0.78 -5.23 -19.27
C ARG A 159 1.89 -5.03 -18.24
N GLU A 160 2.64 -3.95 -18.38
CA GLU A 160 3.63 -3.57 -17.39
C GLU A 160 2.94 -3.01 -16.13
N CYS A 161 3.46 -3.35 -14.94
CA CYS A 161 2.98 -2.83 -13.66
C CYS A 161 4.19 -2.43 -12.82
N LEU A 162 4.19 -1.23 -12.26
CA LEU A 162 5.24 -0.78 -11.37
C LEU A 162 5.05 -1.38 -9.98
N PHE A 163 6.12 -1.84 -9.36
CA PHE A 163 6.11 -2.36 -8.00
C PHE A 163 6.67 -1.31 -7.04
N VAL A 164 5.89 -1.01 -6.00
CA VAL A 164 6.28 -0.11 -4.93
C VAL A 164 6.31 -0.85 -3.60
N TYR A 165 7.41 -0.69 -2.86
CA TYR A 165 7.65 -1.52 -1.66
C TYR A 165 7.37 -0.80 -0.35
N ASN A 166 7.53 0.54 -0.34
CA ASN A 166 7.42 1.32 0.88
C ASN A 166 6.08 2.05 0.93
N ALA A 167 5.56 2.27 2.13
CA ALA A 167 4.33 3.04 2.33
C ALA A 167 4.43 4.48 1.78
N ILE A 168 5.62 5.10 1.83
CA ILE A 168 5.82 6.42 1.23
C ILE A 168 5.64 6.41 -0.29
N ASP A 169 5.94 5.29 -0.96
CA ASP A 169 5.86 5.19 -2.42
C ASP A 169 4.40 5.20 -2.87
N ASP A 170 3.53 4.50 -2.14
CA ASP A 170 2.08 4.52 -2.36
C ASP A 170 1.51 5.95 -2.21
N PHE A 171 1.96 6.67 -1.18
CA PHE A 171 1.58 8.06 -0.96
C PHE A 171 2.13 9.00 -2.04
N VAL A 172 3.33 8.74 -2.55
CA VAL A 172 3.91 9.48 -3.68
C VAL A 172 3.05 9.25 -4.93
N MET A 173 2.78 8.00 -5.31
CA MET A 173 2.00 7.68 -6.50
C MET A 173 0.60 8.31 -6.44
N SER A 174 -0.07 8.23 -5.29
CA SER A 174 -1.38 8.85 -5.05
C SER A 174 -1.36 10.38 -5.18
N ASN A 175 -0.26 11.04 -4.79
CA ASN A 175 -0.11 12.50 -4.91
C ASN A 175 0.32 12.96 -6.30
N LEU A 176 1.05 12.12 -7.06
CA LEU A 176 1.44 12.41 -8.43
C LEU A 176 0.20 12.59 -9.31
N ARG A 177 -0.80 11.71 -9.18
CA ARG A 177 -2.06 11.65 -9.95
C ARG A 177 -1.88 11.42 -11.45
N GLU A 178 -0.99 12.14 -12.09
CA GLU A 178 -0.68 12.04 -13.52
C GLU A 178 0.81 12.25 -13.78
N HIS A 179 1.31 11.67 -14.86
CA HIS A 179 2.65 11.87 -15.36
C HIS A 179 2.65 11.80 -16.89
N ASN A 180 3.21 12.82 -17.54
CA ASN A 180 3.23 12.97 -19.01
C ASN A 180 1.86 12.73 -19.69
N GLY A 181 0.78 13.26 -19.11
CA GLY A 181 -0.58 13.13 -19.64
C GLY A 181 -1.27 11.80 -19.34
N ARG A 182 -0.60 10.86 -18.65
CA ARG A 182 -1.19 9.58 -18.24
C ARG A 182 -1.55 9.58 -16.77
N GLN A 183 -2.72 9.04 -16.43
CA GLN A 183 -3.19 8.92 -15.05
C GLN A 183 -2.46 7.78 -14.33
N ILE A 184 -2.07 8.00 -13.07
CA ILE A 184 -1.44 6.97 -12.24
C ILE A 184 -2.55 6.27 -11.44
N VAL A 185 -2.68 4.95 -11.65
CA VAL A 185 -3.77 4.13 -11.12
C VAL A 185 -3.21 2.94 -10.37
N THR A 186 -3.82 2.57 -9.24
CA THR A 186 -3.46 1.34 -8.52
C THR A 186 -3.87 0.10 -9.31
N ALA A 187 -3.14 -1.00 -9.14
CA ALA A 187 -3.51 -2.29 -9.71
C ALA A 187 -4.88 -2.78 -9.21
N GLU A 188 -5.29 -2.37 -8.02
CA GLU A 188 -6.59 -2.70 -7.40
C GLU A 188 -7.77 -2.02 -8.13
N ALA A 189 -7.56 -0.77 -8.58
CA ALA A 189 -8.54 0.00 -9.34
C ALA A 189 -8.37 -0.18 -10.87
N ALA A 190 -7.47 -1.08 -11.28
CA ALA A 190 -7.23 -1.32 -12.69
C ALA A 190 -8.46 -1.98 -13.32
N ASP A 191 -8.98 -1.32 -14.35
CA ASP A 191 -9.96 -1.90 -15.24
C ASP A 191 -9.40 -1.92 -16.65
N PHE A 192 -9.07 -3.12 -17.12
CA PHE A 192 -8.58 -3.33 -18.48
C PHE A 192 -9.72 -3.46 -19.50
N GLY A 193 -10.98 -3.31 -19.08
CA GLY A 193 -12.11 -3.68 -19.92
C GLY A 193 -12.00 -5.15 -20.37
N SER A 194 -12.96 -5.61 -21.16
CA SER A 194 -12.82 -6.87 -21.90
C SER A 194 -12.15 -6.63 -23.26
N THR A 195 -11.20 -5.69 -23.32
CA THR A 195 -10.60 -5.21 -24.57
C THR A 195 -9.22 -5.82 -24.77
N ASP A 196 -9.25 -7.09 -25.16
CA ASP A 196 -8.41 -7.68 -26.21
C ASP A 196 -9.29 -8.56 -27.12
N GLU A 197 -10.53 -8.12 -27.39
CA GLU A 197 -11.30 -8.58 -28.55
C GLU A 197 -11.00 -7.63 -29.74
N LYS A 198 -9.76 -7.65 -30.24
CA LYS A 198 -9.52 -7.36 -31.67
C LYS A 198 -9.69 -8.67 -32.42
N GLU A 199 -10.94 -8.97 -32.78
CA GLU A 199 -11.44 -9.78 -33.91
C GLU A 199 -10.83 -11.15 -34.28
N GLU A 200 -9.85 -11.71 -33.59
CA GLU A 200 -9.37 -13.08 -33.83
C GLU A 200 -9.25 -13.85 -32.50
N GLU A 201 -10.34 -14.56 -32.16
CA GLU A 201 -10.50 -15.65 -31.17
C GLU A 201 -11.78 -15.50 -30.33
N LYS A 202 -12.94 -15.43 -31.00
CA LYS A 202 -14.22 -15.87 -30.42
C LYS A 202 -14.44 -17.39 -30.55
N GLU A 203 -13.35 -18.16 -30.68
CA GLU A 203 -13.44 -19.60 -30.93
C GLU A 203 -12.91 -20.51 -29.81
N ASP A 204 -12.40 -20.02 -28.68
CA ASP A 204 -11.93 -20.96 -27.63
C ASP A 204 -12.02 -20.46 -26.18
N LYS A 205 -13.22 -20.03 -25.78
CA LYS A 205 -13.66 -20.20 -24.39
C LYS A 205 -15.08 -20.73 -24.36
N ALA A 206 -15.22 -22.04 -24.51
CA ALA A 206 -16.23 -22.71 -23.71
C ALA A 206 -16.06 -22.23 -22.26
N PRO A 207 -17.13 -21.82 -21.54
CA PRO A 207 -17.04 -21.71 -20.10
C PRO A 207 -16.45 -23.04 -19.62
N SER A 208 -15.46 -23.02 -18.73
CA SER A 208 -15.01 -24.27 -18.13
C SER A 208 -16.26 -25.02 -17.67
N ALA A 209 -16.39 -26.29 -18.01
CA ALA A 209 -17.61 -27.06 -17.72
C ALA A 209 -17.98 -27.04 -16.22
N ASP A 210 -17.06 -26.58 -15.37
CA ASP A 210 -17.18 -26.43 -13.91
C ASP A 210 -17.41 -24.99 -13.41
N ALA A 211 -17.53 -23.98 -14.28
CA ALA A 211 -17.84 -22.61 -13.85
C ALA A 211 -19.28 -22.51 -13.32
N LEU A 212 -19.47 -21.75 -12.23
CA LEU A 212 -20.79 -21.54 -11.65
C LEU A 212 -21.75 -20.87 -12.64
N SER A 213 -22.98 -21.36 -12.71
CA SER A 213 -24.06 -20.70 -13.43
C SER A 213 -24.33 -19.32 -12.85
N THR A 214 -24.87 -18.39 -13.64
CA THR A 214 -25.23 -17.04 -13.15
C THR A 214 -26.20 -17.12 -11.96
N ALA A 215 -27.20 -17.99 -12.04
CA ALA A 215 -28.17 -18.21 -10.96
C ALA A 215 -27.53 -18.73 -9.67
N ASP A 216 -26.59 -19.69 -9.75
CA ASP A 216 -25.93 -20.22 -8.55
C ASP A 216 -24.89 -19.24 -8.00
N SER A 217 -24.27 -18.43 -8.87
CA SER A 217 -23.41 -17.33 -8.44
C SER A 217 -24.21 -16.28 -7.65
N ASP A 218 -25.43 -15.95 -8.07
CA ASP A 218 -26.27 -14.97 -7.38
C ASP A 218 -26.80 -15.49 -6.05
N LYS A 219 -27.15 -16.79 -5.97
CA LYS A 219 -27.45 -17.44 -4.69
C LYS A 219 -26.27 -17.40 -3.74
N LEU A 220 -25.06 -17.70 -4.21
CA LEU A 220 -23.85 -17.65 -3.38
C LEU A 220 -23.57 -16.22 -2.88
N LYS A 221 -23.70 -15.21 -3.73
CA LYS A 221 -23.54 -13.79 -3.34
C LYS A 221 -24.52 -13.41 -2.23
N ALA A 222 -25.80 -13.73 -2.40
CA ALA A 222 -26.84 -13.44 -1.40
C ALA A 222 -26.58 -14.17 -0.08
N TRP A 223 -26.18 -15.44 -0.15
CA TRP A 223 -25.81 -16.22 1.03
C TRP A 223 -24.61 -15.61 1.76
N LEU A 224 -23.54 -15.23 1.06
CA LEU A 224 -22.37 -14.59 1.67
C LEU A 224 -22.70 -13.28 2.39
N LEU A 225 -23.55 -12.44 1.81
CA LEU A 225 -24.01 -11.20 2.45
C LEU A 225 -24.84 -11.48 3.71
N ALA A 226 -25.66 -12.54 3.69
CA ALA A 226 -26.43 -12.94 4.86
C ALA A 226 -25.56 -13.55 5.97
N THR A 227 -24.50 -14.28 5.62
CA THR A 227 -23.58 -14.92 6.57
C THR A 227 -22.59 -13.91 7.18
N LEU A 228 -22.17 -12.88 6.44
CA LEU A 228 -21.10 -11.94 6.84
C LEU A 228 -21.53 -10.45 6.80
N PRO A 229 -22.69 -10.06 7.37
CA PRO A 229 -23.26 -8.73 7.17
C PRO A 229 -22.41 -7.59 7.76
N GLU A 230 -21.66 -7.86 8.82
CA GLU A 230 -20.81 -6.84 9.47
C GLU A 230 -19.47 -6.63 8.76
N ARG A 231 -19.07 -7.56 7.88
CA ARG A 231 -17.74 -7.58 7.25
C ARG A 231 -17.77 -7.35 5.75
N LEU A 232 -18.93 -7.47 5.13
CA LEU A 232 -19.10 -7.50 3.68
C LEU A 232 -20.13 -6.45 3.26
N GLU A 233 -19.73 -5.53 2.38
CA GLU A 233 -20.62 -4.50 1.82
C GLU A 233 -21.35 -5.03 0.58
N SER A 234 -20.59 -5.61 -0.36
CA SER A 234 -21.11 -6.12 -1.63
C SER A 234 -20.28 -7.29 -2.15
N VAL A 235 -20.89 -8.10 -3.00
CA VAL A 235 -20.23 -9.23 -3.67
C VAL A 235 -20.50 -9.19 -5.17
N GLU A 236 -19.43 -9.17 -5.94
CA GLU A 236 -19.44 -9.16 -7.40
C GLU A 236 -18.81 -10.44 -7.95
N ALA A 237 -19.28 -10.92 -9.10
CA ALA A 237 -18.59 -11.99 -9.83
C ALA A 237 -17.54 -11.38 -10.77
N THR A 238 -16.42 -12.06 -10.95
CA THR A 238 -15.38 -11.61 -11.87
C THR A 238 -14.69 -12.77 -12.60
N ASP A 239 -14.39 -12.54 -13.87
CA ASP A 239 -13.57 -13.42 -14.72
C ASP A 239 -12.14 -12.88 -14.87
N LYS A 240 -11.81 -11.81 -14.12
CA LYS A 240 -10.50 -11.15 -14.17
C LYS A 240 -9.43 -11.93 -13.40
N LEU A 241 -9.83 -12.70 -12.40
CA LEU A 241 -8.96 -13.56 -11.60
C LEU A 241 -8.70 -14.88 -12.33
N VAL A 242 -7.48 -15.39 -12.21
CA VAL A 242 -7.05 -16.65 -12.82
C VAL A 242 -6.84 -17.71 -11.75
N SER A 243 -5.89 -17.48 -10.83
CA SER A 243 -5.53 -18.44 -9.78
C SER A 243 -6.18 -18.14 -8.44
N SER A 244 -6.56 -16.89 -8.20
CA SER A 244 -7.12 -16.49 -6.90
C SER A 244 -8.64 -16.72 -6.84
N PRO A 245 -9.17 -17.21 -5.70
CA PRO A 245 -10.60 -17.47 -5.54
C PRO A 245 -11.43 -16.19 -5.33
N ALA A 246 -10.85 -15.18 -4.66
CA ALA A 246 -11.52 -13.94 -4.37
C ALA A 246 -10.52 -12.80 -4.14
N VAL A 247 -10.96 -11.56 -4.33
CA VAL A 247 -10.16 -10.36 -4.10
C VAL A 247 -11.04 -9.23 -3.54
N VAL A 248 -10.48 -8.40 -2.66
CA VAL A 248 -11.17 -7.21 -2.17
C VAL A 248 -10.96 -6.05 -3.16
N VAL A 249 -12.00 -5.25 -3.39
CA VAL A 249 -11.95 -4.09 -4.30
C VAL A 249 -12.41 -2.82 -3.60
N ASP A 250 -12.00 -1.66 -4.13
CA ASP A 250 -12.24 -0.34 -3.55
C ASP A 250 -11.86 -0.21 -2.07
N ALA A 251 -10.94 -1.06 -1.60
CA ALA A 251 -10.45 -0.96 -0.25
C ALA A 251 -9.67 0.34 -0.06
N GLU A 252 -9.71 0.87 1.16
CA GLU A 252 -8.69 1.84 1.58
C GLU A 252 -7.30 1.22 1.36
N SER A 253 -6.32 2.00 0.89
CA SER A 253 -4.96 1.47 0.69
C SER A 253 -4.44 0.82 1.98
N GLY A 254 -3.99 -0.43 1.91
CA GLY A 254 -3.35 -1.11 3.05
C GLY A 254 -2.14 -0.35 3.58
N ALA A 255 -1.46 0.45 2.75
CA ALA A 255 -0.37 1.32 3.20
C ALA A 255 -0.88 2.48 4.07
N MET A 256 -1.99 3.10 3.67
CA MET A 256 -2.65 4.13 4.46
C MET A 256 -3.14 3.58 5.80
N ARG A 257 -3.73 2.37 5.80
CA ARG A 257 -4.18 1.70 7.02
C ARG A 257 -3.04 1.42 8.00
N ARG A 258 -1.88 0.96 7.51
CA ARG A 258 -0.66 0.80 8.33
C ARG A 258 -0.14 2.13 8.88
N MET A 259 -0.21 3.21 8.08
CA MET A 259 0.17 4.54 8.55
C MET A 259 -0.76 5.02 9.67
N MET A 260 -2.08 4.83 9.52
CA MET A 260 -3.05 5.15 10.57
C MET A 260 -2.76 4.36 11.84
N ALA A 261 -2.42 3.07 11.74
CA ALA A 261 -2.03 2.25 12.89
C ALA A 261 -0.79 2.81 13.61
N MET A 262 0.22 3.25 12.86
CA MET A 262 1.42 3.86 13.45
C MET A 262 1.10 5.18 14.15
N VAL A 263 0.25 6.03 13.54
CA VAL A 263 -0.17 7.31 14.13
C VAL A 263 -1.01 7.08 15.38
N ALA A 264 -1.94 6.12 15.34
CA ALA A 264 -2.79 5.75 16.46
C ALA A 264 -1.97 5.22 17.66
N GLN A 265 -0.91 4.45 17.40
CA GLN A 265 0.02 3.99 18.44
C GLN A 265 0.88 5.12 19.03
N GLN A 266 1.19 6.16 18.26
CA GLN A 266 1.96 7.33 18.72
C GLN A 266 1.10 8.36 19.47
N ALA A 267 -0.18 8.45 19.12
CA ALA A 267 -1.15 9.31 19.78
C ALA A 267 -1.76 8.58 20.98
N ASP A 268 -1.02 8.51 22.09
CA ASP A 268 -1.44 8.18 23.47
C ASP A 268 -2.78 7.42 23.62
N GLY A 269 -2.87 6.21 23.04
CA GLY A 269 -4.02 5.31 23.22
C GLY A 269 -5.16 5.44 22.19
N GLY A 270 -4.96 6.10 21.05
CA GLY A 270 -5.93 6.08 19.95
C GLY A 270 -6.13 4.66 19.40
N ALA A 271 -7.36 4.14 19.44
CA ALA A 271 -7.69 2.90 18.76
C ALA A 271 -7.80 3.13 17.24
N LEU A 272 -7.28 2.21 16.44
CA LEU A 272 -7.51 2.24 15.01
C LEU A 272 -9.01 2.07 14.74
N PRO A 273 -9.63 2.87 13.86
CA PRO A 273 -11.01 2.65 13.46
C PRO A 273 -11.20 1.20 12.96
N PRO A 274 -12.35 0.58 13.27
CA PRO A 274 -12.65 -0.76 12.78
C PRO A 274 -12.61 -0.77 11.25
N LEU A 275 -12.13 -1.87 10.68
CA LEU A 275 -12.12 -2.06 9.23
C LEU A 275 -13.58 -1.97 8.72
N PRO A 276 -13.88 -1.09 7.74
CA PRO A 276 -15.21 -1.02 7.17
C PRO A 276 -15.59 -2.34 6.47
N PRO A 277 -16.89 -2.61 6.24
CA PRO A 277 -17.32 -3.71 5.40
C PRO A 277 -16.65 -3.65 4.02
N GLN A 278 -16.22 -4.79 3.50
CA GLN A 278 -15.42 -4.85 2.27
C GLN A 278 -16.25 -5.26 1.06
N LYS A 279 -15.88 -4.79 -0.13
CA LYS A 279 -16.45 -5.26 -1.40
C LYS A 279 -15.61 -6.41 -1.93
N LEU A 280 -16.24 -7.56 -2.19
CA LEU A 280 -15.55 -8.78 -2.58
C LEU A 280 -15.87 -9.15 -4.04
N ARG A 281 -14.85 -9.39 -4.85
CA ARG A 281 -14.98 -10.01 -6.17
C ARG A 281 -14.65 -11.49 -6.10
N LEU A 282 -15.54 -12.33 -6.61
CA LEU A 282 -15.40 -13.79 -6.62
C LEU A 282 -15.04 -14.31 -8.00
N ASN A 283 -14.08 -15.22 -8.05
CA ASN A 283 -13.77 -15.97 -9.25
C ASN A 283 -14.73 -17.17 -9.38
N VAL A 284 -15.74 -17.03 -10.25
CA VAL A 284 -16.79 -18.04 -10.44
C VAL A 284 -16.29 -19.36 -11.05
N SER A 285 -15.09 -19.33 -11.64
CA SER A 285 -14.45 -20.52 -12.22
C SER A 285 -13.53 -21.25 -11.23
N HIS A 286 -13.24 -20.65 -10.08
CA HIS A 286 -12.26 -21.20 -9.15
C HIS A 286 -12.84 -22.39 -8.36
N PRO A 287 -12.14 -23.55 -8.25
CA PRO A 287 -12.67 -24.76 -7.61
C PRO A 287 -13.17 -24.55 -6.18
N VAL A 288 -12.49 -23.70 -5.40
CA VAL A 288 -12.92 -23.35 -4.03
C VAL A 288 -14.28 -22.63 -4.02
N VAL A 289 -14.55 -21.75 -4.98
CA VAL A 289 -15.81 -21.00 -5.05
C VAL A 289 -16.95 -21.92 -5.50
N VAL A 290 -16.67 -22.81 -6.46
CA VAL A 290 -17.62 -23.86 -6.89
C VAL A 290 -17.95 -24.80 -5.72
N ALA A 291 -16.94 -25.27 -5.00
CA ALA A 291 -17.14 -26.13 -3.84
C ALA A 291 -17.88 -25.42 -2.69
N LEU A 292 -17.65 -24.12 -2.50
CA LEU A 292 -18.35 -23.30 -1.51
C LEU A 292 -19.84 -23.18 -1.84
N ALA A 293 -20.18 -22.95 -3.11
CA ALA A 293 -21.58 -22.91 -3.57
C ALA A 293 -22.31 -24.25 -3.36
N GLN A 294 -21.61 -25.37 -3.51
CA GLN A 294 -22.19 -26.68 -3.23
C GLN A 294 -22.33 -26.91 -1.71
N ALA A 295 -21.31 -26.54 -0.93
CA ALA A 295 -21.30 -26.71 0.52
C ALA A 295 -22.37 -25.87 1.20
N SER A 296 -22.68 -24.66 0.73
CA SER A 296 -23.71 -23.80 1.33
C SER A 296 -25.11 -24.43 1.33
N THR A 297 -25.36 -25.42 0.47
CA THR A 297 -26.62 -26.16 0.42
C THR A 297 -26.61 -27.48 1.20
N LYS A 298 -25.42 -28.06 1.46
CA LYS A 298 -25.27 -29.41 2.01
C LYS A 298 -24.74 -29.43 3.44
N ASP A 299 -23.85 -28.51 3.78
CA ASP A 299 -23.10 -28.47 5.04
C ASP A 299 -22.81 -27.01 5.41
N GLU A 300 -23.79 -26.38 6.07
CA GLU A 300 -23.78 -24.96 6.40
C GLU A 300 -22.63 -24.59 7.35
N ALA A 301 -22.28 -25.46 8.29
CA ALA A 301 -21.19 -25.22 9.24
C ALA A 301 -19.83 -25.14 8.52
N ARG A 302 -19.58 -26.07 7.60
CA ARG A 302 -18.35 -26.07 6.79
C ARG A 302 -18.31 -24.92 5.79
N ALA A 303 -19.45 -24.62 5.16
CA ALA A 303 -19.57 -23.50 4.24
C ALA A 303 -19.27 -22.18 4.94
N THR A 304 -19.86 -21.96 6.13
CA THR A 304 -19.67 -20.75 6.93
C THR A 304 -18.20 -20.57 7.31
N ALA A 305 -17.54 -21.60 7.84
CA ALA A 305 -16.12 -21.54 8.17
C ALA A 305 -15.24 -21.22 6.94
N ALA A 306 -15.53 -21.84 5.80
CA ALA A 306 -14.84 -21.58 4.55
C ALA A 306 -15.07 -20.16 4.03
N ALA A 307 -16.28 -19.60 4.16
CA ALA A 307 -16.61 -18.24 3.76
C ALA A 307 -15.84 -17.20 4.57
N HIS A 308 -15.76 -17.37 5.90
CA HIS A 308 -14.94 -16.51 6.74
C HIS A 308 -13.47 -16.56 6.33
N GLN A 309 -12.92 -17.76 6.08
CA GLN A 309 -11.53 -17.92 5.69
C GLN A 309 -11.24 -17.35 4.29
N LEU A 310 -12.19 -17.48 3.35
CA LEU A 310 -12.08 -16.88 2.02
C LEU A 310 -11.98 -15.36 2.10
N LEU A 311 -12.83 -14.73 2.92
CA LEU A 311 -12.77 -13.29 3.16
C LEU A 311 -11.47 -12.87 3.88
N ASP A 312 -11.04 -13.64 4.89
CA ASP A 312 -9.78 -13.38 5.60
C ASP A 312 -8.59 -13.39 4.63
N ASN A 313 -8.52 -14.38 3.73
CA ASN A 313 -7.47 -14.47 2.70
C ASN A 313 -7.50 -13.26 1.76
N ALA A 314 -8.68 -12.80 1.34
CA ALA A 314 -8.81 -11.64 0.47
C ALA A 314 -8.38 -10.34 1.18
N ILE A 315 -8.69 -10.18 2.46
CA ILE A 315 -8.26 -9.04 3.31
C ILE A 315 -6.74 -9.07 3.53
N VAL A 316 -6.15 -10.25 3.70
CA VAL A 316 -4.69 -10.43 3.78
C VAL A 316 -4.03 -10.03 2.47
N ALA A 317 -4.57 -10.47 1.33
CA ALA A 317 -4.05 -10.13 0.01
C ALA A 317 -4.11 -8.62 -0.28
N ALA A 318 -5.15 -7.93 0.21
CA ALA A 318 -5.28 -6.47 0.17
C ALA A 318 -4.38 -5.73 1.18
N GLY A 319 -3.68 -6.45 2.06
CA GLY A 319 -2.84 -5.85 3.10
C GLY A 319 -3.62 -5.05 4.14
N LEU A 320 -4.90 -5.38 4.34
CA LEU A 320 -5.83 -4.73 5.26
C LEU A 320 -5.96 -5.43 6.60
N MET A 321 -5.32 -6.59 6.81
CA MET A 321 -5.42 -7.30 8.07
C MET A 321 -4.56 -6.64 9.14
N ASP A 322 -5.16 -6.23 10.27
CA ASP A 322 -4.42 -5.68 11.42
C ASP A 322 -3.56 -6.72 12.10
N ASP A 323 -4.23 -7.78 12.58
CA ASP A 323 -3.62 -8.84 13.36
C ASP A 323 -4.02 -10.21 12.80
N PRO A 324 -3.08 -10.93 12.16
CA PRO A 324 -3.35 -12.26 11.62
C PRO A 324 -3.62 -13.30 12.71
N ARG A 325 -3.41 -13.00 13.99
CA ARG A 325 -3.79 -13.94 15.06
C ARG A 325 -5.30 -14.09 15.20
N THR A 326 -6.06 -13.09 14.73
CA THR A 326 -7.54 -13.10 14.77
C THR A 326 -8.17 -14.18 13.89
N MET A 327 -7.44 -14.73 12.90
CA MET A 327 -7.89 -15.86 12.09
C MET A 327 -7.60 -17.23 12.71
N LEU A 328 -6.71 -17.33 13.70
CA LEU A 328 -6.28 -18.63 14.24
C LEU A 328 -7.43 -19.51 14.77
N PRO A 329 -8.42 -18.99 15.52
CA PRO A 329 -9.54 -19.82 15.97
C PRO A 329 -10.36 -20.39 14.80
N ARG A 330 -10.58 -19.58 13.75
CA ARG A 330 -11.32 -20.01 12.55
C ARG A 330 -10.53 -21.01 11.71
N LEU A 331 -9.21 -20.78 11.58
CA LEU A 331 -8.30 -21.70 10.91
C LEU A 331 -8.28 -23.06 11.62
N ASN A 332 -8.16 -23.06 12.95
CA ASN A 332 -8.20 -24.28 13.75
C ASN A 332 -9.56 -24.99 13.60
N LYS A 333 -10.67 -24.25 13.58
CA LYS A 333 -11.99 -24.86 13.33
C LYS A 333 -12.09 -25.50 11.95
N LEU A 334 -11.52 -24.86 10.94
CA LEU A 334 -11.47 -25.42 9.59
C LEU A 334 -10.61 -26.70 9.54
N LEU A 335 -9.50 -26.74 10.28
CA LEU A 335 -8.67 -27.94 10.44
C LEU A 335 -9.42 -29.07 11.16
N GLU A 336 -10.16 -28.77 12.23
CA GLU A 336 -11.02 -29.75 12.92
C GLU A 336 -12.05 -30.37 11.96
N LEU A 337 -12.75 -29.52 11.18
CA LEU A 337 -13.74 -29.97 10.20
C LEU A 337 -13.10 -30.77 9.06
N ALA A 338 -11.88 -30.40 8.63
CA ALA A 338 -11.16 -31.12 7.59
C ALA A 338 -10.67 -32.49 8.06
N LEU A 339 -10.18 -32.58 9.30
CA LEU A 339 -9.68 -33.81 9.92
C LEU A 339 -10.79 -34.65 10.56
N LYS A 340 -12.03 -34.16 10.58
CA LYS A 340 -13.19 -34.77 11.27
C LYS A 340 -12.91 -35.06 12.75
N VAL A 341 -12.21 -34.14 13.42
CA VAL A 341 -11.95 -34.25 14.85
C VAL A 341 -13.24 -33.88 15.59
N GLU A 342 -13.79 -34.83 16.36
CA GLU A 342 -14.89 -34.55 17.27
C GLU A 342 -14.38 -33.68 18.42
N SER A 343 -14.56 -32.36 18.33
CA SER A 343 -14.23 -31.44 19.41
C SER A 343 -15.27 -31.55 20.53
N GLN A 344 -14.87 -31.99 21.72
CA GLN A 344 -15.67 -31.70 22.92
C GLN A 344 -15.59 -30.20 23.22
N PRO A 345 -16.70 -29.55 23.60
CA PRO A 345 -16.67 -28.16 23.99
C PRO A 345 -15.78 -28.02 25.22
N VAL A 346 -14.65 -27.32 25.07
CA VAL A 346 -13.88 -26.84 26.22
C VAL A 346 -14.67 -25.66 26.76
N GLU A 347 -15.42 -25.86 27.86
CA GLU A 347 -15.97 -24.78 28.65
C GLU A 347 -14.82 -23.91 29.15
N THR A 348 -14.58 -22.80 28.46
CA THR A 348 -13.76 -21.72 29.02
C THR A 348 -14.64 -21.00 30.03
N GLU A 349 -14.72 -21.52 31.25
CA GLU A 349 -15.17 -20.70 32.36
C GLU A 349 -14.24 -19.48 32.44
N PRO A 350 -14.78 -18.25 32.41
CA PRO A 350 -13.95 -17.09 32.67
C PRO A 350 -13.48 -17.22 34.12
N LEU A 351 -12.19 -17.49 34.32
CA LEU A 351 -11.55 -17.40 35.63
C LEU A 351 -11.85 -16.02 36.20
N SER A 352 -12.87 -15.95 37.06
CA SER A 352 -13.25 -14.72 37.72
C SER A 352 -12.06 -14.29 38.58
N ARG A 353 -11.63 -13.05 38.38
CA ARG A 353 -10.44 -12.46 39.01
C ARG A 353 -10.47 -12.54 40.54
N THR A 354 -11.65 -12.76 41.11
CA THR A 354 -11.94 -12.96 42.54
C THR A 354 -11.41 -14.30 43.06
N GLU A 355 -11.56 -15.41 42.35
CA GLU A 355 -11.14 -16.73 42.84
C GLU A 355 -9.61 -16.92 42.83
N ALA A 356 -8.91 -16.20 41.95
CA ALA A 356 -7.44 -16.20 41.89
C ALA A 356 -6.82 -15.42 43.06
N LEU A 357 -7.51 -14.40 43.59
CA LEU A 357 -7.05 -13.63 44.74
C LEU A 357 -7.27 -14.40 46.05
N GLU A 358 -8.44 -15.02 46.24
CA GLU A 358 -8.71 -15.84 47.43
C GLU A 358 -7.79 -17.07 47.52
N LYS A 359 -7.51 -17.75 46.40
CA LYS A 359 -6.55 -18.86 46.37
C LYS A 359 -5.09 -18.41 46.57
N GLY A 360 -4.78 -17.16 46.24
CA GLY A 360 -3.46 -16.55 46.45
C GLY A 360 -3.23 -16.15 47.91
N GLU A 361 -4.24 -15.59 48.58
CA GLU A 361 -4.19 -15.21 49.99
C GLU A 361 -4.17 -16.44 50.92
N ALA A 362 -5.00 -17.45 50.64
CA ALA A 362 -5.00 -18.70 51.40
C ALA A 362 -3.66 -19.45 51.32
N ARG A 363 -2.94 -19.36 50.19
CA ARG A 363 -1.59 -19.93 50.05
C ARG A 363 -0.51 -19.13 50.78
N LYS A 364 -0.68 -17.81 50.93
CA LYS A 364 0.24 -16.98 51.71
C LYS A 364 0.09 -17.22 53.20
N GLU A 365 -1.15 -17.29 53.72
CA GLU A 365 -1.39 -17.59 55.14
C GLU A 365 -0.90 -18.99 55.52
N ALA A 366 -1.09 -20.00 54.65
CA ALA A 366 -0.59 -21.34 54.90
C ALA A 366 0.95 -21.42 54.92
N ALA A 367 1.65 -20.57 54.15
CA ALA A 367 3.10 -20.52 54.15
C ALA A 367 3.66 -19.79 55.38
N GLU A 368 3.01 -18.72 55.84
CA GLU A 368 3.41 -18.01 57.08
C GLU A 368 3.11 -18.81 58.36
N ALA A 369 2.12 -19.71 58.34
CA ALA A 369 1.83 -20.61 59.45
C ALA A 369 2.80 -21.80 59.56
N MET A 370 3.58 -22.09 58.51
CA MET A 370 4.61 -23.14 58.53
C MET A 370 6.01 -22.62 58.92
N ASP A 371 6.20 -21.30 58.99
CA ASP A 371 7.48 -20.65 59.33
C ASP A 371 7.48 -20.03 60.76
N LYS A 372 6.48 -20.39 61.57
CA LYS A 372 6.40 -20.14 63.03
C LYS A 372 6.22 -21.45 63.76
#